data_AF-A0A7S2A2L0-F1
#
_entry.id   AF-A0A7S2A2L0-F1
#
_cell.length_a   1.000
_cell.length_b   1.000
_cell.length_c   1.000
_cell.angle_alpha   90.00
_cell.angle_beta   90.00
_cell.angle_gamma   90.00
#
_symmetry.space_group_name_H-M   'P 1'
#
loop_
_entity.id
_entity.type
_entity.pdbx_description
1 polymer ?
#
loop_
_entity_poly.entity_id
_entity_poly.type
_entity_poly.pdbx_seq_one_letter_code
_entity_poly.pdbx_strand_id
1 'polypeptide(L)'
;SFQDKQRAYVTLVKALGAENKLEHAIELCFSALLQLDVHLPSPLPEKSVIINDLMNMQTTLQKMSYAEFLSLKVMSDPNKIAAMKFLHLLILYTYFSKQDYLPIVIIQSMQLTL
;
A
#
# COMPACT_ATOMS: atom_id res chain seq x y z
N SER A 1 -11.49 20.30 3.43
CA SER A 1 -10.17 20.29 2.77
C SER A 1 -9.89 18.91 2.16
N PHE A 2 -8.86 18.75 1.32
CA PHE A 2 -8.46 17.42 0.81
C PHE A 2 -8.11 16.43 1.95
N GLN A 3 -7.52 16.94 3.04
CA GLN A 3 -7.18 16.15 4.23
C GLN A 3 -8.43 15.63 4.96
N ASP A 4 -9.51 16.41 5.01
CA ASP A 4 -10.77 15.95 5.61
C ASP A 4 -11.39 14.82 4.80
N LYS A 5 -11.31 14.92 3.46
CA LYS A 5 -11.76 13.85 2.55
C LYS A 5 -10.97 12.56 2.76
N GLN A 6 -9.65 12.65 2.91
CA GLN A 6 -8.80 11.48 3.20
C GLN A 6 -9.17 10.83 4.54
N ARG A 7 -9.40 11.63 5.59
CA ARG A 7 -9.83 11.11 6.90
C ARG A 7 -11.19 10.41 6.81
N ALA A 8 -12.15 11.01 6.11
CA ALA A 8 -13.46 10.41 5.90
C ALA A 8 -13.35 9.07 5.15
N TYR A 9 -12.50 8.99 4.12
CA TYR A 9 -12.26 7.74 3.38
C TYR A 9 -11.62 6.67 4.25
N VAL A 10 -10.61 7.00 5.06
CA VAL A 10 -10.02 6.03 6.00
C VAL A 10 -11.06 5.49 6.97
N THR A 11 -11.93 6.35 7.51
CA THR A 11 -13.03 5.93 8.40
C THR A 11 -14.01 5.02 7.69
N LEU A 12 -14.42 5.37 6.47
CA LEU A 12 -15.35 4.57 5.67
C LEU A 12 -14.77 3.19 5.32
N VAL A 13 -13.50 3.15 4.89
CA VAL A 13 -12.78 1.90 4.62
C VAL A 13 -12.78 1.00 5.86
N LYS A 14 -12.48 1.55 7.04
CA LYS A 14 -12.50 0.79 8.30
C LYS A 14 -13.90 0.28 8.65
N ALA A 15 -14.93 1.08 8.44
CA ALA A 15 -16.33 0.68 8.67
C ALA A 15 -16.72 -0.47 7.75
N LEU A 16 -16.40 -0.39 6.45
CA LEU A 16 -16.60 -1.48 5.49
C LEU A 16 -15.86 -2.75 5.90
N GLY A 17 -14.62 -2.62 6.37
CA GLY A 17 -13.85 -3.74 6.91
C GLY A 17 -14.52 -4.39 8.13
N ALA A 18 -15.03 -3.58 9.06
CA ALA A 18 -15.75 -4.07 10.24
C ALA A 18 -17.08 -4.76 9.89
N GLU A 19 -17.73 -4.35 8.80
CA GLU A 19 -18.92 -4.99 8.23
C GLU A 19 -18.60 -6.20 7.34
N ASN A 20 -17.34 -6.64 7.29
CA ASN A 20 -16.85 -7.73 6.43
C ASN A 20 -17.08 -7.49 4.92
N LYS A 21 -17.28 -6.24 4.50
CA LYS A 21 -17.40 -5.81 3.10
C LYS A 21 -16.01 -5.55 2.49
N LEU A 22 -15.15 -6.56 2.55
CA LEU A 22 -13.72 -6.42 2.24
C LEU A 22 -13.46 -6.01 0.79
N GLU A 23 -14.25 -6.49 -0.16
CA GLU A 23 -14.10 -6.10 -1.57
C GLU A 23 -14.34 -4.61 -1.79
N HIS A 24 -15.43 -4.06 -1.25
CA HIS A 24 -15.73 -2.63 -1.30
C HIS A 24 -14.66 -1.81 -0.56
N ALA A 25 -14.15 -2.31 0.57
CA ALA A 25 -13.05 -1.66 1.30
C ALA A 25 -11.77 -1.58 0.44
N ILE A 26 -11.44 -2.67 -0.27
CA ILE A 26 -10.29 -2.72 -1.20
C ILE A 26 -10.47 -1.75 -2.36
N GLU A 27 -11.65 -1.74 -3.00
CA GLU A 27 -11.94 -0.83 -4.12
C GLU A 27 -11.85 0.65 -3.72
N LEU A 28 -12.35 0.98 -2.52
CA LEU A 28 -12.25 2.34 -2.00
C LEU A 28 -10.80 2.72 -1.69
N CYS A 29 -9.99 1.78 -1.16
CA CYS A 29 -8.55 2.00 -1.00
C CYS A 29 -7.85 2.24 -2.34
N PHE A 30 -8.14 1.45 -3.38
CA PHE A 30 -7.55 1.61 -4.71
C PHE A 30 -7.90 2.99 -5.30
N SER A 31 -9.17 3.39 -5.17
CA SER A 31 -9.65 4.70 -5.62
C SER A 31 -9.01 5.85 -4.85
N ALA A 32 -8.74 5.66 -3.55
CA ALA A 32 -8.06 6.66 -2.73
C ALA A 32 -6.56 6.77 -3.06
N LEU A 33 -5.90 5.64 -3.32
CA LEU A 33 -4.49 5.60 -3.75
C LEU A 33 -4.29 6.24 -5.12
N LEU A 34 -5.21 6.01 -6.07
CA LEU A 34 -5.18 6.66 -7.38
C LEU A 34 -5.24 8.19 -7.27
N GLN A 35 -6.06 8.72 -6.35
CA GLN A 35 -6.14 10.16 -6.06
C GLN A 35 -4.85 10.72 -5.40
N LEU A 36 -3.99 9.84 -4.90
CA LEU A 36 -2.69 10.18 -4.29
C LEU A 36 -1.51 9.86 -5.22
N ASP A 37 -1.79 9.58 -6.50
CA ASP A 37 -0.81 9.18 -7.51
C ASP A 37 -0.03 7.91 -7.16
N VAL A 38 -0.66 7.01 -6.38
CA VAL A 38 -0.15 5.68 -6.09
C VAL A 38 -0.98 4.66 -6.85
N HIS A 39 -0.35 4.02 -7.84
CA HIS A 39 -1.02 3.11 -8.76
C HIS A 39 -0.73 1.67 -8.34
N LEU A 40 -1.79 0.93 -7.99
CA LEU A 40 -1.70 -0.52 -7.85
C LEU A 40 -2.17 -1.17 -9.17
N PRO A 41 -1.44 -2.15 -9.70
CA PRO A 41 -1.83 -2.82 -10.95
C PRO A 41 -3.18 -3.51 -10.79
N SER A 42 -4.10 -3.20 -11.72
CA SER A 42 -5.40 -3.84 -11.85
C SER A 42 -5.75 -3.89 -13.33
N PRO A 43 -5.79 -5.07 -13.98
CA PRO A 43 -5.70 -6.43 -13.41
C PRO A 43 -4.32 -6.79 -12.85
N LEU A 44 -4.25 -7.91 -12.13
CA LEU A 44 -2.99 -8.44 -11.59
C LEU A 44 -1.99 -8.76 -12.70
N PRO A 45 -0.69 -8.43 -12.51
CA PRO A 45 0.37 -8.91 -13.38
C PRO A 45 0.54 -10.43 -13.31
N GLU A 46 1.29 -11.00 -14.24
CA GLU A 46 1.70 -12.40 -14.17
C GLU A 46 2.54 -12.67 -12.91
N LYS A 47 2.40 -13.88 -12.35
CA LYS A 47 3.12 -14.28 -11.12
C LYS A 47 4.63 -14.12 -11.23
N SER A 48 5.20 -14.39 -12.41
CA SER A 48 6.63 -14.21 -12.71
C SER A 48 7.08 -12.76 -12.50
N VAL A 49 6.28 -11.78 -12.93
CA VAL A 49 6.53 -10.35 -12.75
C VAL A 49 6.52 -9.98 -11.27
N ILE A 50 5.50 -10.44 -10.53
CA ILE A 50 5.39 -10.18 -9.08
C ILE A 50 6.58 -10.78 -8.32
N ILE A 51 7.00 -12.00 -8.66
CA ILE A 51 8.17 -12.65 -8.04
C ILE A 51 9.45 -11.88 -8.35
N ASN A 52 9.63 -11.42 -9.60
CA ASN A 52 10.78 -10.59 -9.96
C ASN A 52 10.83 -9.28 -9.16
N ASP A 53 9.69 -8.61 -8.98
CA ASP A 53 9.62 -7.38 -8.18
C ASP A 53 9.93 -7.63 -6.69
N LEU A 54 9.47 -8.76 -6.14
CA LEU A 54 9.84 -9.18 -4.78
C LEU A 54 11.36 -9.42 -4.64
N MET A 55 11.96 -10.14 -5.59
CA MET A 55 13.41 -10.41 -5.58
C MET A 55 14.23 -9.12 -5.72
N ASN A 56 13.77 -8.20 -6.58
CA ASN A 56 14.39 -6.88 -6.72
C ASN A 56 14.31 -6.08 -5.42
N MET A 57 13.14 -6.05 -4.77
CA MET A 57 12.95 -5.39 -3.49
C MET A 57 13.83 -6.01 -2.40
N GLN A 58 13.87 -7.34 -2.31
CA GLN A 58 14.73 -8.06 -1.37
C GLN A 58 16.21 -7.72 -1.58
N THR A 59 16.65 -7.69 -2.84
CA THR A 59 18.03 -7.33 -3.20
C THR A 59 18.37 -5.89 -2.80
N THR A 60 17.45 -4.94 -3.03
CA THR A 60 17.60 -3.54 -2.59
C THR A 60 17.76 -3.46 -1.07
N LEU A 61 16.90 -4.16 -0.33
CA LEU A 61 16.96 -4.20 1.13
C LEU A 61 18.24 -4.87 1.66
N GLN A 62 18.72 -5.93 1.02
CA GLN A 62 19.97 -6.61 1.40
C GLN A 62 21.23 -5.78 1.12
N LYS A 63 21.19 -4.91 0.11
CA LYS A 63 22.29 -4.01 -0.22
C LYS A 63 22.34 -2.78 0.68
N MET A 64 21.24 -2.44 1.35
CA MET A 64 21.18 -1.33 2.28
C MET A 64 21.99 -1.65 3.54
N SER A 65 23.00 -0.84 3.81
CA SER A 65 23.77 -0.94 5.04
C SER A 65 22.94 -0.47 6.24
N TYR A 66 23.33 -0.91 7.44
CA TYR A 66 22.70 -0.47 8.68
C TYR A 66 22.76 1.06 8.86
N ALA A 67 23.86 1.69 8.43
CA ALA A 67 24.01 3.15 8.49
C ALA A 67 23.05 3.88 7.53
N GLU A 68 22.85 3.35 6.33
CA GLU A 68 21.86 3.88 5.38
C GLU A 68 20.43 3.67 5.88
N PHE A 69 20.14 2.53 6.51
CA PHE A 69 18.85 2.27 7.12
C PHE A 69 18.53 3.29 8.24
N LEU A 70 19.50 3.57 9.11
CA LEU A 70 19.34 4.58 10.17
C LEU A 70 19.24 6.01 9.65
N SER A 71 19.73 6.29 8.44
CA SER A 71 19.65 7.62 7.83
C SER A 71 18.37 7.84 7.03
N LEU A 72 17.48 6.84 6.93
CA LEU A 72 16.18 6.98 6.29
C LEU A 72 15.38 8.13 6.94
N LYS A 73 14.94 9.06 6.09
CA LYS A 73 14.19 10.22 6.54
C LYS A 73 12.79 9.80 7.00
N VAL A 74 12.35 10.35 8.12
CA VAL A 74 10.95 10.26 8.53
C VAL A 74 10.04 10.81 7.42
N MET A 75 9.08 10.01 6.98
CA MET A 75 8.11 10.41 5.97
C MET A 75 7.36 11.65 6.41
N SER A 76 7.58 12.78 5.72
CA SER A 76 7.00 14.09 6.06
C SER A 76 5.95 14.56 5.05
N ASP A 77 5.89 13.94 3.87
CA ASP A 77 4.94 14.29 2.83
C ASP A 77 3.52 13.81 3.23
N PRO A 78 2.53 14.71 3.34
CA PRO A 78 1.19 14.36 3.80
C PRO A 78 0.45 13.39 2.85
N ASN A 79 0.73 13.44 1.54
CA ASN A 79 0.14 12.53 0.56
C ASN A 79 0.76 11.14 0.68
N LYS A 80 2.08 11.04 0.85
CA LYS A 80 2.74 9.75 1.12
C LYS A 80 2.25 9.13 2.44
N ILE A 81 2.11 9.93 3.49
CA ILE A 81 1.56 9.47 4.78
C ILE A 81 0.11 8.96 4.60
N ALA A 82 -0.71 9.67 3.82
CA ALA A 82 -2.07 9.24 3.55
C ALA A 82 -2.09 7.93 2.74
N ALA A 83 -1.26 7.81 1.71
CA ALA A 83 -1.16 6.60 0.90
C ALA A 83 -0.71 5.40 1.75
N MET A 84 0.27 5.59 2.63
CA MET A 84 0.73 4.54 3.55
C MET A 84 -0.37 4.04 4.48
N LYS A 85 -1.31 4.91 4.91
CA LYS A 85 -2.48 4.48 5.70
C LYS A 85 -3.42 3.57 4.91
N PHE A 86 -3.67 3.88 3.64
CA PHE A 86 -4.49 3.03 2.78
C PHE A 86 -3.78 1.71 2.44
N LEU A 87 -2.47 1.74 2.16
CA LEU A 87 -1.67 0.54 1.94
C LEU A 87 -1.66 -0.37 3.18
N HIS A 88 -1.52 0.19 4.38
CA HIS A 88 -1.60 -0.57 5.63
C HIS A 88 -2.96 -1.28 5.81
N LEU A 89 -4.07 -0.60 5.49
CA LEU A 89 -5.40 -1.20 5.52
C LEU A 89 -5.54 -2.30 4.45
N LEU A 90 -4.99 -2.07 3.26
CA LEU A 90 -4.99 -3.06 2.18
C LEU A 90 -4.22 -4.33 2.55
N ILE A 91 -3.11 -4.25 3.28
CA ILE A 91 -2.38 -5.45 3.74
C ILE A 91 -3.32 -6.39 4.49
N LEU A 92 -4.12 -5.84 5.42
CA LEU A 92 -5.09 -6.63 6.19
C LEU A 92 -6.19 -7.21 5.29
N TYR A 93 -6.81 -6.39 4.45
CA TYR A 93 -7.97 -6.83 3.67
C TYR A 93 -7.60 -7.77 2.53
N THR A 94 -6.47 -7.51 1.85
CA THR A 94 -5.97 -8.41 0.79
C THR A 94 -5.57 -9.77 1.36
N TYR A 95 -4.99 -9.82 2.57
CA TYR A 95 -4.73 -11.09 3.25
C TYR A 95 -6.00 -11.96 3.42
N PHE A 96 -7.15 -11.34 3.72
CA PHE A 96 -8.40 -12.06 3.95
C PHE A 96 -9.24 -12.33 2.70
N SER A 97 -9.25 -11.45 1.70
CA SER A 97 -10.19 -11.57 0.57
C SER A 97 -9.56 -11.54 -0.83
N LYS A 98 -8.30 -11.12 -0.97
CA LYS A 98 -7.61 -11.00 -2.27
C LYS A 98 -6.11 -11.24 -2.13
N GLN A 99 -5.72 -12.46 -1.72
CA GLN A 99 -4.35 -12.79 -1.34
C GLN A 99 -3.32 -12.54 -2.44
N ASP A 100 -3.71 -12.70 -3.71
CA ASP A 100 -2.82 -12.46 -4.85
C ASP A 100 -2.37 -10.98 -4.98
N TYR A 101 -3.10 -10.04 -4.38
CA TYR A 101 -2.70 -8.62 -4.34
C TYR A 101 -1.73 -8.30 -3.20
N LEU A 102 -1.63 -9.16 -2.17
CA LEU A 102 -0.84 -8.86 -0.98
C LEU A 102 0.63 -8.55 -1.30
N PRO A 103 1.35 -9.33 -2.14
CA PRO A 103 2.74 -9.02 -2.49
C PRO A 103 2.90 -7.62 -3.11
N ILE A 104 1.98 -7.23 -3.99
CA ILE A 104 2.01 -5.96 -4.70
C ILE A 104 1.80 -4.79 -3.72
N VAL A 105 0.87 -4.93 -2.77
CA VAL A 105 0.65 -3.92 -1.73
C VAL A 105 1.89 -3.76 -0.85
N ILE A 106 2.56 -4.86 -0.50
CA ILE A 106 3.80 -4.84 0.29
C ILE A 106 4.92 -4.14 -0.50
N ILE A 107 5.13 -4.52 -1.77
CA ILE A 107 6.15 -3.90 -2.64
C ILE A 107 5.90 -2.39 -2.73
N GLN A 108 4.65 -1.97 -2.98
CA GLN A 108 4.29 -0.55 -3.10
C GLN A 108 4.55 0.21 -1.79
N SER A 109 4.29 -0.42 -0.64
CA SER A 109 4.58 0.17 0.68
C SER A 109 6.08 0.39 0.87
N MET A 110 6.90 -0.60 0.47
CA MET A 110 8.35 -0.47 0.54
C MET A 110 8.87 0.61 -0.42
N GLN A 111 8.40 0.65 -1.67
CA GLN A 111 8.75 1.69 -2.65
C GLN A 111 8.38 3.11 -2.22
N LEU A 112 7.36 3.27 -1.37
CA LEU A 112 7.00 4.59 -0.84
C LEU A 112 7.91 5.03 0.31
N THR A 113 8.56 4.07 0.97
CA THR A 113 9.38 4.26 2.18
C THR A 113 10.85 4.44 1.84
N LEU A 114 11.38 3.61 0.93
CA LEU A 114 12.76 3.66 0.43
C LEU A 114 12.94 4.83 -0.55
#